data_AF-A0A7X2PLD1-F1
#
_entry.id   AF-A0A7X2PLD1-F1
#
_cell.length_a   1.000
_cell.length_b   1.000
_cell.length_c   1.000
_cell.angle_alpha   90.00
_cell.angle_beta   90.00
_cell.angle_gamma   90.00
#
_symmetry.space_group_name_H-M   'P 1'
#
loop_
_entity.id
_entity.type
_entity.pdbx_description
1 polymer ?
#
loop_
_entity_poly.entity_id
_entity_poly.type
_entity_poly.pdbx_seq_one_letter_code
_entity_poly.pdbx_strand_id
1 'polypeptide(L)'
;MPAIVDGLWRCEGFSTTFGKYRLPENTLNDARIPREAYGITHVGYGAASTEHAEFDTAKLIEIVETKSEPNYRGFTYEGIGSILRIYEPGIFKFMCGAMGLIPKGAPPGPDQTGFFAKFFSAYPAEVQRLITHGYGRLVAFSKLSVYAAIEEAMQLPPAFREPAVQGIAFAFAMMNAVEMPWLLENSAIDGVARAPFQNGLVFGVAFCEWFAPGFLKTWKPTGKTEERLLARAVDESAKSLKRGYILPFQLENRLT
;
A
#
# COMPACT_ATOMS: atom_id res chain seq x y z
N MET A 1 -8.39 5.90 -20.83
CA MET A 1 -8.17 4.76 -19.90
C MET A 1 -6.81 4.09 -20.07
N PRO A 2 -6.33 3.70 -21.27
CA PRO A 2 -5.01 3.05 -21.42
C PRO A 2 -3.83 3.89 -20.89
N ALA A 3 -3.85 5.21 -21.13
CA ALA A 3 -2.82 6.13 -20.62
C ALA A 3 -2.80 6.28 -19.09
N ILE A 4 -3.91 6.01 -18.40
CA ILE A 4 -4.00 6.05 -16.93
C ILE A 4 -3.39 4.79 -16.33
N VAL A 5 -3.65 3.63 -16.94
CA VAL A 5 -3.06 2.33 -16.55
C VAL A 5 -1.54 2.32 -16.78
N ASP A 6 -1.07 2.83 -17.92
CA ASP A 6 0.37 3.03 -18.17
C ASP A 6 0.99 4.01 -17.17
N GLY A 7 0.25 5.06 -16.77
CA GLY A 7 0.67 6.00 -15.73
C GLY A 7 0.85 5.31 -14.37
N LEU A 8 -0.07 4.44 -13.96
CA LEU A 8 -0.04 3.71 -12.68
C LEU A 8 1.07 2.65 -12.63
N TRP A 9 1.30 1.88 -13.71
CA TRP A 9 2.43 0.95 -13.79
C TRP A 9 3.78 1.68 -13.78
N ARG A 10 3.84 2.87 -14.39
CA ARG A 10 5.00 3.77 -14.26
C ARG A 10 5.20 4.25 -12.82
N CYS A 11 4.15 4.34 -11.99
CA CYS A 11 4.25 4.75 -10.59
C CYS A 11 4.87 3.67 -9.68
N GLU A 12 4.49 2.40 -9.82
CA GLU A 12 5.16 1.31 -9.09
C GLU A 12 6.62 1.13 -9.56
N GLY A 13 6.89 1.36 -10.86
CA GLY A 13 8.24 1.49 -11.39
C GLY A 13 9.00 2.70 -10.82
N PHE A 14 8.31 3.82 -10.55
CA PHE A 14 8.87 5.02 -9.92
C PHE A 14 9.26 4.76 -8.47
N SER A 15 8.39 4.12 -7.68
CA SER A 15 8.68 3.58 -6.34
C SER A 15 9.96 2.74 -6.36
N THR A 16 10.05 1.80 -7.29
CA THR A 16 11.22 0.94 -7.48
C THR A 16 12.48 1.73 -7.88
N THR A 17 12.34 2.78 -8.68
CA THR A 17 13.47 3.61 -9.16
C THR A 17 14.07 4.47 -8.03
N PHE A 18 13.22 5.08 -7.20
CA PHE A 18 13.69 5.87 -6.05
C PHE A 18 14.20 4.98 -4.89
N GLY A 19 13.67 3.77 -4.76
CA GLY A 19 14.12 2.80 -3.76
C GLY A 19 15.41 2.07 -4.15
N LYS A 20 15.45 1.39 -5.30
CA LYS A 20 16.49 0.40 -5.62
C LYS A 20 17.84 1.00 -6.03
N TYR A 21 17.89 2.25 -6.47
CA TYR A 21 19.13 2.87 -6.94
C TYR A 21 19.82 3.76 -5.88
N ARG A 22 20.13 3.13 -4.73
CA ARG A 22 21.19 3.50 -3.76
C ARG A 22 20.99 4.82 -3.00
N LEU A 23 20.68 4.73 -1.71
CA LEU A 23 20.61 5.89 -0.82
C LEU A 23 21.55 5.77 0.37
N PRO A 24 22.83 6.20 0.22
CA PRO A 24 23.61 6.68 1.35
C PRO A 24 23.26 8.14 1.68
N GLU A 25 22.76 8.93 0.71
CA GLU A 25 22.72 10.40 0.82
C GLU A 25 21.37 11.08 0.53
N ASN A 26 20.42 10.46 -0.20
CA ASN A 26 19.16 11.17 -0.50
C ASN A 26 18.09 10.91 0.56
N THR A 27 17.71 11.98 1.25
CA THR A 27 16.44 12.07 1.97
C THR A 27 15.30 12.11 0.96
N LEU A 28 14.11 11.62 1.32
CA LEU A 28 12.90 11.86 0.52
C LEU A 28 12.33 13.27 0.67
N ASN A 29 13.07 14.15 1.35
CA ASN A 29 12.78 15.57 1.48
C ASN A 29 13.46 16.40 0.36
N ASP A 30 13.50 15.87 -0.86
CA ASP A 30 14.08 16.54 -2.02
C ASP A 30 13.01 17.41 -2.71
N ALA A 31 13.30 18.72 -2.84
CA ALA A 31 12.40 19.69 -3.46
C ALA A 31 12.12 19.42 -4.96
N ARG A 32 12.92 18.57 -5.61
CA ARG A 32 12.73 18.16 -7.02
C ARG A 32 11.69 17.07 -7.19
N ILE A 33 11.39 16.32 -6.12
CA ILE A 33 10.31 15.32 -6.16
C ILE A 33 8.98 16.09 -6.05
N PRO A 34 8.02 15.90 -6.97
CA PRO A 34 6.69 16.50 -6.84
C PRO A 34 5.99 15.99 -5.58
N ARG A 35 5.27 16.87 -4.88
CA ARG A 35 4.58 16.55 -3.63
C ARG A 35 3.55 15.42 -3.82
N GLU A 36 2.92 15.38 -4.98
CA GLU A 36 1.97 14.37 -5.40
C GLU A 36 2.61 12.96 -5.45
N ALA A 37 3.92 12.89 -5.73
CA ALA A 37 4.68 11.65 -5.80
C ALA A 37 5.27 11.21 -4.46
N TYR A 38 5.14 12.00 -3.39
CA TYR A 38 5.76 11.68 -2.10
C TYR A 38 5.22 10.35 -1.53
N GLY A 39 3.92 10.08 -1.61
CA GLY A 39 3.37 8.81 -1.13
C GLY A 39 4.02 7.59 -1.79
N ILE A 40 4.14 7.61 -3.13
CA ILE A 40 4.69 6.48 -3.91
C ILE A 40 6.20 6.32 -3.71
N THR A 41 6.94 7.44 -3.67
CA THR A 41 8.39 7.40 -3.42
C THR A 41 8.72 6.91 -2.01
N HIS A 42 7.91 7.27 -1.01
CA HIS A 42 8.06 6.78 0.36
C HIS A 42 7.81 5.27 0.48
N VAL A 43 6.80 4.73 -0.22
CA VAL A 43 6.59 3.27 -0.33
C VAL A 43 7.85 2.58 -0.87
N GLY A 44 8.37 3.05 -2.00
CA GLY A 44 9.56 2.47 -2.63
C GLY A 44 10.81 2.55 -1.76
N TYR A 45 10.96 3.65 -1.03
CA TYR A 45 12.05 3.83 -0.09
C TYR A 45 11.97 2.87 1.09
N GLY A 46 10.77 2.62 1.62
CA GLY A 46 10.57 1.64 2.69
C GLY A 46 10.94 0.24 2.24
N ALA A 47 10.54 -0.11 1.02
CA ALA A 47 10.90 -1.39 0.42
C ALA A 47 12.44 -1.56 0.32
N ALA A 48 13.12 -0.62 -0.33
CA ALA A 48 14.57 -0.70 -0.48
C ALA A 48 15.35 -0.60 0.83
N SER A 49 14.86 0.20 1.79
CA SER A 49 15.46 0.30 3.12
C SER A 49 15.36 -1.03 3.86
N THR A 50 14.25 -1.77 3.71
CA THR A 50 14.07 -3.10 4.30
C THR A 50 15.09 -4.10 3.76
N GLU A 51 15.31 -4.10 2.45
CA GLU A 51 16.32 -4.96 1.83
C GLU A 51 17.74 -4.56 2.26
N HIS A 52 18.04 -3.25 2.34
CA HIS A 52 19.34 -2.75 2.78
C HIS A 52 19.63 -2.98 4.28
N ALA A 53 18.60 -2.94 5.12
CA ALA A 53 18.71 -3.17 6.55
C ALA A 53 18.58 -4.66 6.91
N GLU A 54 18.32 -5.53 5.95
CA GLU A 54 18.12 -6.98 6.18
C GLU A 54 17.11 -7.25 7.32
N PHE A 55 16.01 -6.49 7.33
CA PHE A 55 14.96 -6.56 8.35
C PHE A 55 15.37 -6.15 9.79
N ASP A 56 16.51 -5.47 9.97
CA ASP A 56 16.89 -4.85 11.24
C ASP A 56 15.91 -3.72 11.60
N THR A 57 15.09 -3.94 12.64
CA THR A 57 14.04 -2.99 13.05
C THR A 57 14.60 -1.68 13.60
N ALA A 58 15.73 -1.70 14.31
CA ALA A 58 16.32 -0.49 14.87
C ALA A 58 16.87 0.40 13.75
N LYS A 59 17.58 -0.21 12.79
CA LYS A 59 18.09 0.49 11.60
C LYS A 59 16.95 1.00 10.72
N LEU A 60 15.87 0.23 10.56
CA LEU A 60 14.70 0.69 9.82
C LEU A 60 14.04 1.90 10.48
N ILE A 61 13.82 1.86 11.79
CA ILE A 61 13.26 3.00 12.53
C ILE A 61 14.15 4.23 12.36
N GLU A 62 15.48 4.09 12.51
CA GLU A 62 16.43 5.18 12.31
C GLU A 62 16.33 5.77 10.90
N ILE A 63 16.33 4.92 9.86
CA ILE A 63 16.21 5.36 8.46
C ILE A 63 14.90 6.12 8.24
N VAL A 64 13.76 5.55 8.67
CA VAL A 64 12.46 6.18 8.45
C VAL A 64 12.38 7.53 9.14
N GLU A 65 12.79 7.62 10.41
CA GLU A 65 12.68 8.85 11.21
C GLU A 65 13.66 9.94 10.78
N THR A 66 14.82 9.59 10.21
CA THR A 66 15.84 10.59 9.82
C THR A 66 15.78 10.99 8.35
N LYS A 67 15.17 10.18 7.47
CA LYS A 67 15.26 10.38 6.01
C LYS A 67 13.91 10.61 5.32
N SER A 68 12.79 10.31 5.98
CA SER A 68 11.45 10.50 5.42
C SER A 68 10.93 11.91 5.66
N GLU A 69 10.07 12.40 4.76
CA GLU A 69 9.28 13.59 5.04
C GLU A 69 8.23 13.26 6.14
N PRO A 70 8.07 14.08 7.19
CA PRO A 70 7.24 13.73 8.36
C PRO A 70 5.76 13.40 8.08
N ASN A 71 5.14 14.04 7.10
CA ASN A 71 3.76 13.79 6.69
C ASN A 71 3.62 12.54 5.82
N TYR A 72 4.69 12.10 5.15
CA TYR A 72 4.69 10.92 4.29
C TYR A 72 5.43 9.69 4.86
N ARG A 73 6.10 9.79 6.01
CA ARG A 73 6.81 8.64 6.65
C ARG A 73 5.94 7.40 6.85
N GLY A 74 4.63 7.58 7.04
CA GLY A 74 3.69 6.46 7.15
C GLY A 74 3.65 5.58 5.90
N PHE A 75 3.89 6.16 4.72
CA PHE A 75 3.97 5.41 3.47
C PHE A 75 5.21 4.52 3.40
N THR A 76 6.31 4.91 4.05
CA THR A 76 7.53 4.09 4.16
C THR A 76 7.30 2.81 4.94
N TYR A 77 6.51 2.85 6.00
CA TYR A 77 6.15 1.64 6.77
C TYR A 77 5.28 0.66 5.96
N GLU A 78 4.45 1.14 5.04
CA GLU A 78 3.72 0.26 4.12
C GLU A 78 4.68 -0.47 3.16
N GLY A 79 5.69 0.24 2.64
CA GLY A 79 6.75 -0.35 1.82
C GLY A 79 7.52 -1.46 2.54
N ILE A 80 7.78 -1.28 3.84
CA ILE A 80 8.36 -2.32 4.70
C ILE A 80 7.47 -3.57 4.72
N GLY A 81 6.17 -3.39 4.97
CA GLY A 81 5.19 -4.49 4.97
C GLY A 81 5.13 -5.27 3.65
N SER A 82 5.25 -4.56 2.53
CA SER A 82 5.30 -5.15 1.19
C SER A 82 6.48 -6.12 1.04
N ILE A 83 7.68 -5.70 1.49
CA ILE A 83 8.89 -6.54 1.43
C ILE A 83 8.81 -7.73 2.38
N LEU A 84 8.15 -7.60 3.55
CA LEU A 84 7.95 -8.75 4.44
C LEU A 84 7.27 -9.90 3.70
N ARG A 85 6.20 -9.63 2.93
CA ARG A 85 5.49 -10.66 2.16
C ARG A 85 6.33 -11.24 1.01
N ILE A 86 7.14 -10.42 0.34
CA ILE A 86 8.00 -10.90 -0.76
C ILE A 86 9.07 -11.88 -0.24
N TYR A 87 9.62 -11.64 0.95
CA TYR A 87 10.73 -12.40 1.51
C TYR A 87 10.30 -13.55 2.45
N GLU A 88 9.01 -13.62 2.75
CA GLU A 88 8.38 -14.72 3.48
C GLU A 88 8.63 -16.06 2.76
N PRO A 89 9.07 -17.11 3.47
CA PRO A 89 9.28 -18.42 2.86
C PRO A 89 8.01 -18.97 2.19
N GLY A 90 8.10 -19.31 0.90
CA GLY A 90 6.98 -19.91 0.17
C GLY A 90 7.09 -19.78 -1.35
N ILE A 91 6.03 -20.22 -2.05
CA ILE A 91 5.96 -20.19 -3.53
C ILE A 91 6.05 -18.75 -4.06
N PHE A 92 5.44 -17.80 -3.37
CA PHE A 92 5.46 -16.39 -3.80
C PHE A 92 6.90 -15.83 -3.84
N LYS A 93 7.69 -16.07 -2.79
CA LYS A 93 9.12 -15.73 -2.77
C LYS A 93 9.90 -16.41 -3.91
N PHE A 94 9.64 -17.69 -4.17
CA PHE A 94 10.28 -18.40 -5.28
C PHE A 94 9.99 -17.72 -6.62
N MET A 95 8.73 -17.36 -6.88
CA MET A 95 8.34 -16.63 -8.10
C MET A 95 9.02 -15.25 -8.17
N CYS A 96 9.04 -14.48 -7.07
CA CYS A 96 9.74 -13.20 -7.00
C CYS A 96 11.25 -13.34 -7.28
N GLY A 97 11.88 -14.39 -6.77
CA GLY A 97 13.27 -14.72 -7.06
C GLY A 97 13.50 -15.07 -8.53
N ALA A 98 12.63 -15.88 -9.14
CA ALA A 98 12.71 -16.23 -10.56
C ALA A 98 12.53 -15.01 -11.49
N MET A 99 11.73 -14.03 -11.08
CA MET A 99 11.56 -12.75 -11.79
C MET A 99 12.68 -11.74 -11.54
N GLY A 100 13.69 -12.09 -10.73
CA GLY A 100 14.81 -11.19 -10.39
C GLY A 100 14.43 -10.05 -9.44
N LEU A 101 13.29 -10.14 -8.75
CA LEU A 101 12.87 -9.13 -7.77
C LEU A 101 13.64 -9.25 -6.45
N ILE A 102 14.11 -10.45 -6.12
CA ILE A 102 14.91 -10.76 -4.93
C ILE A 102 16.36 -11.05 -5.38
N PRO A 103 17.37 -10.38 -4.80
CA PRO A 103 18.77 -10.67 -5.10
C PRO A 103 19.14 -12.14 -4.82
N LYS A 104 20.01 -12.70 -5.67
CA LYS A 104 20.51 -14.06 -5.48
C LYS A 104 21.27 -14.15 -4.14
N GLY A 105 20.86 -15.07 -3.27
CA GLY A 105 21.48 -15.27 -1.96
C GLY A 105 20.97 -14.35 -0.85
N ALA A 106 19.92 -13.55 -1.10
CA ALA A 106 19.33 -12.73 -0.06
C ALA A 106 18.77 -13.60 1.09
N PRO A 107 18.95 -13.19 2.36
CA PRO A 107 18.45 -13.94 3.50
C PRO A 107 16.92 -14.07 3.47
N PRO A 108 16.33 -15.10 4.11
CA PRO A 108 14.89 -15.10 4.35
C PRO A 108 14.48 -13.94 5.25
N GLY A 109 13.33 -13.36 4.92
CA GLY A 109 12.67 -12.41 5.81
C GLY A 109 11.90 -13.13 6.92
N PRO A 110 11.11 -12.38 7.71
CA PRO A 110 10.26 -12.95 8.73
C PRO A 110 9.40 -14.13 8.26
N ASP A 111 9.26 -15.16 9.10
CA ASP A 111 8.18 -16.15 9.00
C ASP A 111 7.02 -15.83 9.96
N GLN A 112 5.84 -16.39 9.68
CA GLN A 112 4.61 -16.13 10.45
C GLN A 112 4.64 -16.66 11.89
N THR A 113 5.57 -17.57 12.22
CA THR A 113 5.53 -18.35 13.47
C THR A 113 6.33 -17.72 14.61
N GLY A 114 7.24 -16.77 14.35
CA GLY A 114 7.94 -16.08 15.43
C GLY A 114 8.67 -14.78 15.05
N PHE A 115 9.31 -14.74 13.87
CA PHE A 115 9.99 -13.53 13.43
C PHE A 115 8.98 -12.41 13.14
N PHE A 116 7.82 -12.72 12.56
CA PHE A 116 6.76 -11.74 12.29
C PHE A 116 6.25 -11.09 13.58
N ALA A 117 5.96 -11.88 14.63
CA ALA A 117 5.52 -11.35 15.92
C ALA A 117 6.59 -10.46 16.59
N LYS A 118 7.87 -10.87 16.54
CA LYS A 118 8.99 -10.09 17.08
C LYS A 118 9.26 -8.81 16.26
N PHE A 119 9.11 -8.87 14.95
CA PHE A 119 9.27 -7.72 14.06
C PHE A 119 8.18 -6.68 14.37
N PHE A 120 6.91 -7.10 14.43
CA PHE A 120 5.79 -6.22 14.71
C PHE A 120 5.83 -5.61 16.11
N SER A 121 6.27 -6.36 17.13
CA SER A 121 6.35 -5.85 18.50
C SER A 121 7.37 -4.73 18.71
N ALA A 122 8.31 -4.54 17.77
CA ALA A 122 9.24 -3.42 17.78
C ALA A 122 8.59 -2.07 17.40
N TYR A 123 7.35 -2.10 16.89
CA TYR A 123 6.67 -0.92 16.36
C TYR A 123 5.40 -0.57 17.16
N PRO A 124 5.04 0.72 17.25
CA PRO A 124 3.76 1.14 17.82
C PRO A 124 2.57 0.69 16.95
N ALA A 125 1.36 0.67 17.52
CA ALA A 125 0.16 0.12 16.88
C ALA A 125 -0.15 0.73 15.50
N GLU A 126 0.02 2.05 15.34
CA GLU A 126 -0.22 2.70 14.04
C GLU A 126 0.80 2.27 12.97
N VAL A 127 2.05 2.05 13.36
CA VAL A 127 3.08 1.55 12.44
C VAL A 127 2.82 0.09 12.10
N GLN A 128 2.40 -0.73 13.07
CA GLN A 128 1.94 -2.09 12.81
C GLN A 128 0.79 -2.11 11.80
N ARG A 129 -0.21 -1.22 11.94
CA ARG A 129 -1.31 -1.06 10.99
C ARG A 129 -0.81 -0.81 9.56
N LEU A 130 0.15 0.11 9.39
CA LEU A 130 0.73 0.47 8.09
C LEU A 130 1.54 -0.67 7.48
N ILE A 131 2.35 -1.36 8.27
CA ILE A 131 3.10 -2.56 7.83
C ILE A 131 2.11 -3.65 7.42
N THR A 132 1.06 -3.90 8.20
CA THR A 132 0.01 -4.87 7.86
C THR A 132 -0.73 -4.49 6.58
N HIS A 133 -1.01 -3.20 6.35
CA HIS A 133 -1.61 -2.74 5.11
C HIS A 133 -0.72 -3.11 3.91
N GLY A 134 0.58 -2.85 3.98
CA GLY A 134 1.50 -3.20 2.89
C GLY A 134 1.69 -4.69 2.69
N TYR A 135 1.67 -5.45 3.78
CA TYR A 135 1.61 -6.91 3.71
C TYR A 135 0.35 -7.38 2.94
N GLY A 136 -0.81 -6.83 3.29
CA GLY A 136 -2.08 -7.09 2.59
C GLY A 136 -2.04 -6.74 1.10
N ARG A 137 -1.40 -5.63 0.74
CA ARG A 137 -1.20 -5.26 -0.67
C ARG A 137 -0.52 -6.40 -1.44
N LEU A 138 0.53 -7.00 -0.88
CA LEU A 138 1.26 -8.11 -1.52
C LEU A 138 0.56 -9.47 -1.41
N VAL A 139 -0.33 -9.66 -0.43
CA VAL A 139 -1.25 -10.82 -0.43
C VAL A 139 -2.10 -10.80 -1.70
N ALA A 140 -2.62 -9.64 -2.12
CA ALA A 140 -3.41 -9.53 -3.37
C ALA A 140 -2.64 -10.00 -4.61
N PHE A 141 -1.35 -9.64 -4.72
CA PHE A 141 -0.48 -10.09 -5.82
C PHE A 141 -0.14 -11.58 -5.77
N SER A 142 -0.25 -12.21 -4.61
CA SER A 142 0.08 -13.62 -4.42
C SER A 142 -1.10 -14.58 -4.64
N LYS A 143 -2.30 -14.06 -4.93
CA LYS A 143 -3.54 -14.84 -5.02
C LYS A 143 -4.24 -14.64 -6.36
N LEU A 144 -4.99 -15.67 -6.75
CA LEU A 144 -5.73 -15.70 -8.01
C LEU A 144 -7.02 -14.88 -7.98
N SER A 145 -7.54 -14.53 -6.80
CA SER A 145 -8.79 -13.79 -6.66
C SER A 145 -8.83 -12.92 -5.40
N VAL A 146 -9.70 -11.90 -5.42
CA VAL A 146 -10.01 -11.04 -4.27
C VAL A 146 -10.46 -11.88 -3.07
N TYR A 147 -11.34 -12.87 -3.28
CA TYR A 147 -11.85 -13.72 -2.20
C TYR A 147 -10.75 -14.56 -1.55
N ALA A 148 -9.87 -15.18 -2.34
CA ALA A 148 -8.75 -15.94 -1.80
C ALA A 148 -7.75 -15.06 -1.03
N ALA A 149 -7.58 -13.80 -1.44
CA ALA A 149 -6.76 -12.84 -0.69
C ALA A 149 -7.41 -12.46 0.65
N ILE A 150 -8.72 -12.22 0.66
CA ILE A 150 -9.47 -11.89 1.89
C ILE A 150 -9.47 -13.08 2.86
N GLU A 151 -9.70 -14.30 2.36
CA GLU A 151 -9.65 -15.53 3.17
C GLU A 151 -8.30 -15.69 3.87
N GLU A 152 -7.19 -15.41 3.18
CA GLU A 152 -5.86 -15.41 3.79
C GLU A 152 -5.70 -14.29 4.84
N ALA A 153 -6.15 -13.08 4.54
CA ALA A 153 -6.12 -11.98 5.52
C ALA A 153 -6.93 -12.30 6.78
N MET A 154 -8.00 -13.08 6.67
CA MET A 154 -8.79 -13.50 7.83
C MET A 154 -8.08 -14.50 8.74
N GLN A 155 -7.02 -15.17 8.27
CA GLN A 155 -6.19 -16.04 9.10
C GLN A 155 -5.23 -15.26 10.01
N LEU A 156 -5.03 -13.96 9.74
CA LEU A 156 -4.20 -13.11 10.60
C LEU A 156 -4.86 -12.89 11.97
N PRO A 157 -4.06 -12.53 13.00
CA PRO A 157 -4.59 -12.04 14.27
C PRO A 157 -5.64 -10.95 14.08
N PRO A 158 -6.71 -10.89 14.90
CA PRO A 158 -7.84 -9.97 14.69
C PRO A 158 -7.46 -8.50 14.46
N ALA A 159 -6.45 -7.99 15.18
CA ALA A 159 -5.96 -6.61 15.04
C ALA A 159 -5.37 -6.29 13.66
N PHE A 160 -4.99 -7.30 12.88
CA PHE A 160 -4.32 -7.14 11.58
C PHE A 160 -5.24 -7.45 10.38
N ARG A 161 -6.47 -7.94 10.63
CA ARG A 161 -7.40 -8.31 9.56
C ARG A 161 -7.87 -7.11 8.75
N GLU A 162 -8.39 -6.08 9.42
CA GLU A 162 -8.88 -4.88 8.74
C GLU A 162 -7.78 -4.18 7.91
N PRO A 163 -6.59 -3.90 8.45
CA PRO A 163 -5.54 -3.25 7.67
C PRO A 163 -5.09 -4.09 6.48
N ALA A 164 -5.00 -5.42 6.63
CA ALA A 164 -4.64 -6.31 5.53
C ALA A 164 -5.71 -6.29 4.42
N VAL A 165 -7.00 -6.34 4.77
CA VAL A 165 -8.10 -6.25 3.80
C VAL A 165 -8.12 -4.88 3.10
N GLN A 166 -7.87 -3.79 3.83
CA GLN A 166 -7.70 -2.47 3.21
C GLN A 166 -6.56 -2.46 2.20
N GLY A 167 -5.41 -3.05 2.56
CA GLY A 167 -4.25 -3.20 1.66
C GLY A 167 -4.55 -4.01 0.40
N ILE A 168 -5.29 -5.11 0.54
CA ILE A 168 -5.76 -5.93 -0.58
C ILE A 168 -6.63 -5.08 -1.52
N ALA A 169 -7.64 -4.40 -0.97
CA ALA A 169 -8.54 -3.55 -1.76
C ALA A 169 -7.79 -2.43 -2.48
N PHE A 170 -6.84 -1.78 -1.78
CA PHE A 170 -5.97 -0.77 -2.38
C PHE A 170 -5.16 -1.33 -3.54
N ALA A 171 -4.58 -2.53 -3.41
CA ALA A 171 -3.86 -3.20 -4.50
C ALA A 171 -4.74 -3.37 -5.74
N PHE A 172 -5.94 -3.92 -5.57
CA PHE A 172 -6.89 -4.13 -6.66
C PHE A 172 -7.32 -2.82 -7.31
N ALA A 173 -7.52 -1.76 -6.52
CA ALA A 173 -7.79 -0.42 -7.02
C ALA A 173 -6.63 0.08 -7.90
N MET A 174 -5.39 -0.01 -7.43
CA MET A 174 -4.22 0.50 -8.16
C MET A 174 -3.89 -0.31 -9.42
N MET A 175 -4.07 -1.63 -9.39
CA MET A 175 -3.73 -2.53 -10.51
C MET A 175 -4.78 -2.54 -11.62
N ASN A 176 -6.06 -2.45 -11.26
CA ASN A 176 -7.17 -2.68 -12.17
C ASN A 176 -7.99 -1.41 -12.37
N ALA A 177 -7.33 -0.31 -12.76
CA ALA A 177 -8.01 0.97 -12.97
C ALA A 177 -9.15 0.91 -14.02
N VAL A 178 -9.10 -0.05 -14.96
CA VAL A 178 -10.18 -0.32 -15.92
C VAL A 178 -11.40 -0.97 -15.24
N GLU A 179 -11.17 -1.90 -14.31
CA GLU A 179 -12.23 -2.63 -13.60
C GLU A 179 -12.68 -1.93 -12.32
N MET A 180 -12.03 -0.83 -11.93
CA MET A 180 -12.33 -0.10 -10.69
C MET A 180 -13.82 0.33 -10.58
N PRO A 181 -14.53 0.79 -11.63
CA PRO A 181 -15.98 0.99 -11.57
C PRO A 181 -16.76 -0.26 -11.15
N TRP A 182 -16.42 -1.41 -11.76
CA TRP A 182 -17.05 -2.68 -11.45
C TRP A 182 -16.73 -3.15 -10.03
N LEU A 183 -15.48 -3.02 -9.60
CA LEU A 183 -15.05 -3.35 -8.24
C LEU A 183 -15.78 -2.50 -7.20
N LEU A 184 -15.93 -1.19 -7.43
CA LEU A 184 -16.68 -0.31 -6.53
C LEU A 184 -18.14 -0.72 -6.41
N GLU A 185 -18.81 -1.01 -7.52
CA GLU A 185 -20.21 -1.41 -7.50
C GLU A 185 -20.43 -2.76 -6.81
N ASN A 186 -19.51 -3.72 -7.03
CA ASN A 186 -19.59 -5.09 -6.50
C ASN A 186 -18.81 -5.26 -5.17
N SER A 187 -18.41 -4.14 -4.54
CA SER A 187 -17.62 -4.14 -3.30
C SER A 187 -18.40 -4.53 -2.04
N ALA A 188 -19.70 -4.77 -2.15
CA ALA A 188 -20.58 -5.16 -1.05
C ALA A 188 -20.39 -6.64 -0.65
N ILE A 189 -19.14 -7.11 -0.57
CA ILE A 189 -18.78 -8.46 -0.14
C ILE A 189 -19.38 -8.79 1.23
N ASP A 190 -19.66 -10.06 1.50
CA ASP A 190 -20.32 -10.44 2.75
C ASP A 190 -19.37 -10.46 3.95
N GLY A 191 -19.95 -10.21 5.13
CA GLY A 191 -19.28 -10.34 6.42
C GLY A 191 -18.38 -9.14 6.82
N VAL A 192 -17.50 -9.41 7.79
CA VAL A 192 -16.69 -8.40 8.49
C VAL A 192 -15.63 -7.72 7.61
N ALA A 193 -15.36 -8.27 6.42
CA ALA A 193 -14.39 -7.70 5.49
C ALA A 193 -14.97 -6.54 4.66
N ARG A 194 -16.30 -6.37 4.60
CA ARG A 194 -16.98 -5.40 3.73
C ARG A 194 -16.48 -3.97 3.91
N ALA A 195 -16.58 -3.44 5.13
CA ALA A 195 -16.22 -2.06 5.41
C ALA A 195 -14.71 -1.80 5.20
N PRO A 196 -13.78 -2.65 5.69
CA PRO A 196 -12.36 -2.55 5.35
C PRO A 196 -12.09 -2.56 3.84
N PHE A 197 -12.74 -3.45 3.10
CA PHE A 197 -12.53 -3.56 1.66
C PHE A 197 -13.00 -2.30 0.93
N GLN A 198 -14.20 -1.80 1.24
CA GLN A 198 -14.70 -0.54 0.68
C GLN A 198 -13.83 0.66 1.07
N ASN A 199 -13.32 0.71 2.30
CA ASN A 199 -12.41 1.77 2.75
C ASN A 199 -11.12 1.78 1.92
N GLY A 200 -10.54 0.62 1.62
CA GLY A 200 -9.35 0.52 0.78
C GLY A 200 -9.59 0.94 -0.68
N LEU A 201 -10.76 0.60 -1.25
CA LEU A 201 -11.14 1.06 -2.60
C LEU A 201 -11.33 2.58 -2.64
N VAL A 202 -12.06 3.15 -1.67
CA VAL A 202 -12.26 4.61 -1.57
C VAL A 202 -10.93 5.33 -1.42
N PHE A 203 -10.03 4.81 -0.58
CA PHE A 203 -8.69 5.37 -0.44
C PHE A 203 -7.91 5.28 -1.74
N GLY A 204 -7.96 4.16 -2.46
CA GLY A 204 -7.32 4.01 -3.78
C GLY A 204 -7.79 5.07 -4.79
N VAL A 205 -9.10 5.33 -4.85
CA VAL A 205 -9.66 6.39 -5.70
C VAL A 205 -9.17 7.79 -5.28
N ALA A 206 -9.20 8.10 -3.98
CA ALA A 206 -8.71 9.38 -3.45
C ALA A 206 -7.20 9.56 -3.67
N PHE A 207 -6.44 8.47 -3.59
CA PHE A 207 -5.02 8.43 -3.90
C PHE A 207 -4.74 8.70 -5.38
N CYS A 208 -5.55 8.14 -6.29
CA CYS A 208 -5.50 8.47 -7.72
C CYS A 208 -5.78 9.95 -7.99
N GLU A 209 -6.76 10.55 -7.31
CA GLU A 209 -7.00 12.01 -7.42
C GLU A 209 -5.83 12.83 -6.86
N TRP A 210 -5.23 12.41 -5.75
CA TRP A 210 -4.06 13.07 -5.18
C TRP A 210 -2.87 13.05 -6.15
N PHE A 211 -2.61 11.88 -6.76
CA PHE A 211 -1.50 11.69 -7.68
C PHE A 211 -1.75 12.33 -9.06
N ALA A 212 -2.99 12.31 -9.54
CA ALA A 212 -3.41 12.84 -10.82
C ALA A 212 -4.65 13.75 -10.66
N PRO A 213 -4.47 15.01 -10.23
CA PRO A 213 -5.57 15.93 -9.97
C PRO A 213 -6.51 16.09 -11.18
N GLY A 214 -7.81 16.01 -10.93
CA GLY A 214 -8.86 16.04 -11.95
C GLY A 214 -9.34 14.67 -12.42
N PHE A 215 -8.74 13.58 -11.96
CA PHE A 215 -9.18 12.21 -12.21
C PHE A 215 -10.67 12.02 -11.90
N LEU A 216 -11.12 12.39 -10.69
CA LEU A 216 -12.49 12.24 -10.23
C LEU A 216 -13.50 13.05 -11.05
N LYS A 217 -13.09 14.19 -11.64
CA LYS A 217 -13.98 15.02 -12.48
C LYS A 217 -14.40 14.33 -13.77
N THR A 218 -13.61 13.36 -14.23
CA THR A 218 -13.88 12.59 -15.44
C THR A 218 -14.71 11.33 -15.16
N TRP A 219 -14.87 10.96 -13.89
CA TRP A 219 -15.55 9.74 -13.49
C TRP A 219 -17.06 9.89 -13.54
N LYS A 220 -17.72 8.99 -14.27
CA LYS A 220 -19.19 8.92 -14.36
C LYS A 220 -19.67 7.60 -13.77
N PRO A 221 -20.20 7.56 -12.53
CA PRO A 221 -20.69 6.33 -11.96
C PRO A 221 -21.87 5.80 -12.76
N THR A 222 -21.96 4.48 -12.80
CA THR A 222 -23.05 3.74 -13.45
C THR A 222 -23.91 2.98 -12.46
N GLY A 223 -23.39 2.73 -11.25
CA GLY A 223 -24.09 2.04 -10.17
C GLY A 223 -24.25 2.88 -8.90
N LYS A 224 -25.18 2.46 -8.03
CA LYS A 224 -25.52 3.19 -6.79
C LYS A 224 -24.45 3.03 -5.71
N THR A 225 -23.86 1.85 -5.61
CA THR A 225 -22.81 1.59 -4.62
C THR A 225 -21.54 2.34 -5.02
N GLU A 226 -21.20 2.29 -6.30
CA GLU A 226 -20.14 3.06 -6.92
C GLU A 226 -20.31 4.56 -6.65
N GLU A 227 -21.47 5.15 -6.98
CA GLU A 227 -21.75 6.57 -6.75
C GLU A 227 -21.53 6.98 -5.29
N ARG A 228 -22.05 6.18 -4.34
CA ARG A 228 -21.87 6.43 -2.91
C ARG A 228 -20.41 6.40 -2.48
N LEU A 229 -19.62 5.45 -2.99
CA LEU A 229 -18.20 5.34 -2.65
C LEU A 229 -17.36 6.43 -3.31
N LEU A 230 -17.68 6.83 -4.54
CA LEU A 230 -17.03 7.97 -5.19
C LEU A 230 -17.30 9.28 -4.46
N ALA A 231 -18.52 9.51 -3.98
CA ALA A 231 -18.83 10.69 -3.17
C ALA A 231 -17.94 10.76 -1.91
N ARG A 232 -17.61 9.61 -1.31
CA ARG A 232 -16.65 9.54 -0.19
C ARG A 232 -15.22 9.82 -0.63
N ALA A 233 -14.80 9.31 -1.78
CA ALA A 233 -13.47 9.59 -2.31
C ALA A 233 -13.29 11.08 -2.64
N VAL A 234 -14.34 11.74 -3.15
CA VAL A 234 -14.38 13.20 -3.37
C VAL A 234 -14.21 13.97 -2.06
N ASP A 235 -14.97 13.60 -1.02
CA ASP A 235 -14.86 14.22 0.31
C ASP A 235 -13.44 14.03 0.91
N GLU A 236 -12.89 12.81 0.85
CA GLU A 236 -11.54 12.53 1.35
C GLU A 236 -10.46 13.27 0.55
N SER A 237 -10.63 13.40 -0.76
CA SER A 237 -9.71 14.17 -1.62
C SER A 237 -9.73 15.65 -1.24
N ALA A 238 -10.92 16.23 -1.02
CA ALA A 238 -11.05 17.62 -0.57
C ALA A 238 -10.38 17.86 0.80
N LYS A 239 -10.51 16.91 1.74
CA LYS A 239 -9.81 16.96 3.03
C LYS A 239 -8.31 16.88 2.88
N SER A 240 -7.82 15.97 2.05
CA SER A 240 -6.39 15.81 1.78
C SER A 240 -5.79 17.08 1.16
N LEU A 241 -6.49 17.71 0.21
CA LEU A 241 -6.10 18.99 -0.38
C LEU A 241 -6.07 20.11 0.67
N LYS A 242 -7.10 20.21 1.52
CA LYS A 242 -7.14 21.20 2.61
C LYS A 242 -5.99 21.00 3.61
N ARG A 243 -5.65 19.75 3.90
CA ARG A 243 -4.54 19.38 4.81
C ARG A 243 -3.17 19.61 4.17
N GLY A 244 -3.11 19.62 2.84
CA GLY A 244 -1.88 19.66 2.06
C GLY A 244 -1.19 18.30 1.94
N TYR A 245 -1.73 17.22 2.49
CA TYR A 245 -1.16 15.88 2.30
C TYR A 245 -2.25 14.81 2.47
N ILE A 246 -2.03 13.69 1.79
CA ILE A 246 -2.86 12.51 1.92
C ILE A 246 -2.45 11.70 3.15
N LEU A 247 -3.42 11.19 3.93
CA LEU A 247 -3.11 10.34 5.08
C LEU A 247 -2.51 9.01 4.59
N PRO A 248 -1.61 8.39 5.36
CA PRO A 248 -1.03 7.10 4.99
C PRO A 248 -2.08 5.99 5.12
N PHE A 249 -2.65 5.60 3.98
CA PHE A 249 -3.54 4.44 3.83
C PHE A 249 -4.71 4.42 4.82
N GLN A 250 -5.39 5.56 4.96
CA GLN A 250 -6.59 5.67 5.79
C GLN A 250 -7.49 6.80 5.31
N LEU A 251 -8.79 6.64 5.56
CA LEU A 251 -9.78 7.70 5.42
C LEU A 251 -9.92 8.43 6.75
N GLU A 252 -10.17 9.74 6.71
CA GLU A 252 -10.51 10.51 7.91
C GLU A 252 -11.84 10.06 8.51
N ASN A 253 -12.81 9.72 7.64
CA ASN A 253 -14.12 9.18 8.03
C ASN A 253 -14.34 7.80 7.42
N ARG A 254 -13.94 6.76 8.16
CA ARG A 254 -14.04 5.35 7.74
C ARG A 254 -15.49 4.85 7.70
N LEU A 255 -15.78 3.93 6.79
CA LEU A 255 -16.97 3.07 6.86
C LEU A 255 -16.84 2.13 8.06
N THR A 256 -17.96 1.91 8.74
CA THR A 256 -18.12 0.98 9.87
C THR A 256 -18.99 -0.19 9.49
#